data_AF-A0A6V7HUA5-F1
#
_entry.id   AF-A0A6V7HUA5-F1
#
_cell.length_a   1.000
_cell.length_b   1.000
_cell.length_c   1.000
_cell.angle_alpha   90.00
_cell.angle_beta   90.00
_cell.angle_gamma   90.00
#
_symmetry.space_group_name_H-M   'P 1'
#
loop_
_entity.id
_entity.type
_entity.pdbx_description
1 polymer ?
#
loop_
_entity_poly.entity_id
_entity_poly.type
_entity_poly.pdbx_seq_one_letter_code
_entity_poly.pdbx_strand_id
1 'polypeptide(L)' 'ENIPEAAERELLEETGVRAKFKSLVGFRHAHNYAFGCSDIYMVARMVPESLEIKKCDQEVAECVWMK' A
#
# COMPACT_ATOMS: atom_id res chain seq x y z
N GLU A 1 8.44 -11.44 5.21
CA GLU A 1 8.40 -10.03 4.76
C GLU A 1 8.08 -9.16 5.97
N ASN A 2 8.75 -8.02 6.11
CA ASN A 2 8.42 -7.02 7.12
C ASN A 2 7.38 -6.01 6.58
N ILE A 3 6.57 -5.40 7.46
CA ILE A 3 5.54 -4.41 7.04
C ILE A 3 6.13 -3.28 6.17
N PRO A 4 7.29 -2.68 6.50
CA PRO A 4 7.90 -1.66 5.62
C PRO A 4 8.26 -2.18 4.24
N GLU A 5 8.87 -3.37 4.16
CA GLU A 5 9.31 -3.98 2.89
C GLU A 5 8.11 -4.30 2.01
N ALA A 6 7.04 -4.87 2.59
CA ALA A 6 5.79 -5.14 1.89
C ALA A 6 5.20 -3.84 1.32
N ALA A 7 5.06 -2.80 2.15
CA ALA A 7 4.48 -1.53 1.70
C ALA A 7 5.31 -0.86 0.59
N GLU A 8 6.64 -0.94 0.65
CA GLU A 8 7.52 -0.44 -0.44
C GLU A 8 7.37 -1.25 -1.72
N ARG A 9 7.25 -2.59 -1.62
CA ARG A 9 7.07 -3.50 -2.76
C ARG A 9 5.72 -3.30 -3.43
N GLU A 10 4.62 -3.37 -2.68
CA GLU A 10 3.25 -3.25 -3.23
C GLU A 10 3.06 -1.90 -3.95
N LEU A 11 3.56 -0.81 -3.37
CA LEU A 11 3.49 0.51 -4.01
C LEU A 11 4.23 0.52 -5.36
N LEU A 12 5.41 -0.11 -5.42
CA LEU A 12 6.19 -0.21 -6.65
C LEU A 12 5.51 -1.10 -7.69
N GLU A 13 4.95 -2.23 -7.28
CA GLU A 13 4.29 -3.20 -8.16
C GLU A 13 3.01 -2.61 -8.78
N GLU A 14 2.15 -2.00 -7.97
CA GLU A 14 0.87 -1.46 -8.45
C GLU A 14 1.01 -0.12 -9.19
N THR A 15 1.94 0.74 -8.77
CA THR A 15 1.99 2.16 -9.24
C THR A 15 3.26 2.51 -10.00
N GLY A 16 4.30 1.67 -9.94
CA GLY A 16 5.62 1.98 -10.48
C GLY A 16 6.43 3.01 -9.66
N VAL A 17 5.85 3.58 -8.60
CA VAL A 17 6.50 4.59 -7.78
C VAL A 17 7.37 3.93 -6.72
N ARG A 18 8.68 4.23 -6.76
CA ARG A 18 9.57 3.92 -5.64
C ARG A 18 9.29 4.88 -4.49
N ALA A 19 9.09 4.34 -3.30
CA ALA A 19 8.93 5.12 -2.09
C ALA A 19 9.65 4.45 -0.92
N LYS A 20 9.87 5.23 0.13
CA LYS A 20 10.44 4.77 1.39
C LYS A 20 9.41 4.81 2.51
N PHE A 21 9.35 3.74 3.28
CA PHE A 21 8.54 3.69 4.49
C PHE A 21 9.02 4.75 5.48
N LYS A 22 8.08 5.50 6.04
CA LYS A 22 8.37 6.53 7.05
C LYS A 22 7.82 6.18 8.43
N SER A 23 6.57 5.76 8.50
CA SER A 23 5.91 5.46 9.78
C SER A 23 4.61 4.71 9.58
N LEU A 24 4.20 3.91 10.57
CA LEU A 24 2.84 3.41 10.64
C LEU A 24 1.93 4.51 11.22
N VAL A 25 0.83 4.81 10.54
CA VAL A 25 -0.15 5.82 10.97
C VAL A 25 -1.19 5.21 11.89
N GLY A 26 -1.60 3.97 11.61
CA GLY A 26 -2.55 3.24 12.41
C GLY A 26 -2.72 1.81 11.93
N PHE A 27 -3.38 1.01 12.74
CA PHE A 27 -3.79 -0.35 12.39
C PHE A 27 -5.22 -0.60 12.83
N ARG A 28 -5.89 -1.51 12.13
CA ARG A 28 -7.23 -2.00 12.44
C ARG A 28 -7.15 -3.51 12.58
N HIS A 29 -7.76 -4.03 13.63
CA HIS A 29 -8.08 -5.43 13.75
C HIS A 29 -9.60 -5.57 13.73
N ALA A 30 -10.14 -6.26 12.72
CA ALA A 30 -11.57 -6.48 12.56
C ALA A 30 -11.88 -7.98 12.67
N HIS A 31 -12.94 -8.33 13.39
CA HIS A 31 -13.41 -9.72 13.51
C HIS A 31 -14.55 -10.00 12.51
N ASN A 32 -14.75 -11.28 12.17
CA ASN A 32 -15.80 -11.74 11.26
C ASN A 32 -15.80 -11.02 9.90
N TYR A 33 -14.61 -10.83 9.33
CA TYR A 33 -14.45 -10.25 8.00
C TYR A 33 -14.63 -11.35 6.92
N ALA A 34 -13.83 -11.36 5.85
CA ALA A 34 -13.89 -12.37 4.80
C ALA A 34 -13.85 -13.80 5.38
N PHE A 35 -14.81 -14.63 4.97
CA PHE A 35 -14.95 -16.03 5.39
C PHE A 35 -15.06 -16.25 6.91
N GLY A 36 -15.48 -15.23 7.67
CA GLY A 36 -15.57 -15.31 9.14
C GLY A 36 -14.24 -15.19 9.87
N CYS A 37 -13.14 -14.92 9.15
CA CYS A 37 -11.82 -14.75 9.73
C CYS A 37 -11.61 -13.33 10.27
N SER A 38 -10.65 -13.17 11.17
CA SER A 38 -10.20 -11.83 11.58
C SER A 38 -9.22 -11.24 10.57
N ASP A 39 -9.28 -9.93 10.37
CA ASP A 39 -8.48 -9.16 9.43
C ASP A 39 -7.62 -8.12 10.15
N ILE A 40 -6.37 -7.97 9.72
CA ILE A 40 -5.46 -6.93 10.19
C ILE A 40 -5.11 -6.04 9.00
N TYR A 41 -5.45 -4.76 9.12
CA TYR A 41 -5.14 -3.74 8.11
C TYR A 41 -4.27 -2.65 8.71
N MET A 42 -3.28 -2.18 7.95
CA MET A 42 -2.27 -1.22 8.41
C MET A 42 -2.19 -0.06 7.42
N VAL A 43 -2.17 1.17 7.94
CA VAL A 43 -1.97 2.38 7.14
C VAL A 43 -0.53 2.84 7.32
N ALA A 44 0.28 2.72 6.28
CA ALA A 44 1.65 3.20 6.27
C ALA A 44 1.76 4.57 5.61
N ARG A 45 2.59 5.45 6.17
CA ARG A 45 3.03 6.67 5.51
C ARG A 45 4.30 6.39 4.71
N MET A 46 4.23 6.67 3.42
CA MET A 46 5.33 6.51 2.48
C MET A 46 5.85 7.88 2.02
N VAL A 47 7.12 7.95 1.61
CA VAL A 47 7.72 9.12 0.97
C VAL A 47 8.20 8.71 -0.43
N PRO A 48 7.58 9.23 -1.51
CA PRO A 48 7.98 8.86 -2.87
C PRO A 48 9.35 9.45 -3.24
N GLU A 49 10.14 8.70 -4.00
CA GLU A 49 11.38 9.18 -4.62
C GLU A 49 11.11 9.90 -5.96
N SER A 50 9.97 9.59 -6.60
CA SER A 50 9.49 10.20 -7.84
C SER A 50 7.95 10.27 -7.82
N LEU A 51 7.38 11.17 -8.61
CA LEU A 51 5.92 11.27 -8.83
C LEU A 51 5.47 10.68 -10.17
N GLU A 52 6.39 10.12 -10.95
CA GLU A 52 6.04 9.42 -12.19
C GLU A 52 5.32 8.11 -11.88
N ILE A 53 4.09 7.99 -12.35
CA ILE A 53 3.26 6.80 -12.17
C ILE A 53 3.36 5.92 -13.41
N LYS A 54 3.60 4.63 -13.18
CA LYS A 54 3.47 3.56 -14.16
C LYS A 54 2.61 2.44 -13.56
N LYS A 55 1.30 2.57 -13.71
CA LYS A 55 0.29 1.68 -13.15
C LYS A 55 0.41 0.24 -13.68
N CYS A 56 0.14 -0.75 -12.83
CA CYS A 56 -0.11 -2.14 -13.23
C CYS A 56 -1.54 -2.31 -13.76
N ASP A 57 -1.69 -2.63 -15.04
CA ASP A 57 -3.02 -2.80 -15.67
C ASP A 57 -3.76 -4.09 -15.27
N GLN A 58 -3.06 -5.04 -14.64
CA GLN A 58 -3.68 -6.30 -14.21
C GLN A 58 -4.32 -6.19 -12.82
N GLU A 59 -3.83 -5.29 -11.96
CA GLU A 59 -4.19 -5.26 -10.54
C GLU A 59 -5.07 -4.07 -10.17
N VAL A 60 -4.77 -2.89 -10.73
CA VAL A 60 -5.46 -1.64 -10.36
C VAL A 60 -6.10 -1.00 -11.58
N ALA A 61 -7.33 -0.48 -11.42
CA ALA A 61 -8.07 0.14 -12.52
C ALA A 61 -7.50 1.53 -12.89
N GLU A 62 -7.18 2.35 -11.89
CA GLU A 62 -6.71 3.73 -12.04
C GLU A 62 -5.66 4.07 -10.97
N CYS A 63 -4.71 4.97 -11.29
CA CYS A 63 -3.71 5.45 -10.35
C CYS A 63 -3.33 6.90 -10.70
N VAL A 64 -3.67 7.85 -9.83
CA VAL A 64 -3.42 9.28 -10.01
C VAL A 64 -3.07 9.94 -8.68
N TRP A 65 -2.27 11.01 -8.72
CA TRP A 65 -2.04 11.86 -7.56
C TRP A 65 -3.26 12.75 -7.30
N MET A 66 -3.72 12.79 -6.04
CA MET A 66 -4.83 13.63 -5.59
C MET A 66 -4.32 14.81 -4.74
N LYS A 67 -5.03 15.94 -4.79
CA LYS A 67 -4.75 17.12 -3.95
C LYS A 67 -5.50 17.06 -2.62
#